data_AF-A0A9W3Z173-F1
#
_entry.id   AF-A0A9W3Z173-F1
#
_cell.length_a   1.000
_cell.length_b   1.000
_cell.length_c   1.000
_cell.angle_alpha   90.00
_cell.angle_beta   90.00
_cell.angle_gamma   90.00
#
_symmetry.space_group_name_H-M   'P 1'
#
loop_
_entity.id
_entity.type
_entity.pdbx_description
1 polymer ?
#
loop_
_entity_poly.entity_id
_entity_poly.type
_entity_poly.pdbx_seq_one_letter_code
_entity_poly.pdbx_strand_id
1 'polypeptide(L)' 'MEEIDLGLPSKFIDASVDEDFDKALKIAKLIAKQHHITLTNELKILSDSAAMALSIDEMTAVFSMIEDIRKYEAS' A
#
# COMPACT_ATOMS: atom_id res chain seq x y z
N MET A 1 -2.16 15.26 18.55
CA MET A 1 -1.81 15.08 17.13
C MET A 1 -1.15 13.73 17.05
N GLU A 2 -1.79 12.73 16.44
CA GLU A 2 -1.10 11.46 16.18
C GLU A 2 0.08 11.76 15.25
N GLU A 3 1.23 11.19 15.55
CA GLU A 3 2.46 11.43 14.78
C GLU A 3 2.30 10.77 13.40
N ILE A 4 2.45 11.56 12.34
CA ILE A 4 2.34 11.08 10.96
C ILE A 4 3.63 10.31 10.65
N ASP A 5 3.53 8.99 10.43
CA ASP A 5 4.64 8.17 9.96
C ASP A 5 4.75 8.32 8.43
N LEU A 6 5.62 9.24 8.01
CA LEU A 6 5.94 9.50 6.60
C LEU A 6 6.67 8.33 5.93
N GLY A 7 7.15 7.35 6.71
CA GLY A 7 7.84 6.16 6.19
C GLY A 7 6.89 5.03 5.79
N LEU A 8 5.60 5.10 6.11
CA LEU A 8 4.66 4.02 5.79
C LEU A 8 4.58 3.70 4.29
N PRO A 9 4.54 4.67 3.34
CA PRO A 9 4.53 4.34 1.91
C PRO A 9 5.78 3.58 1.46
N SER A 10 6.96 3.99 1.93
CA SER A 10 8.22 3.27 1.63
C SER A 10 8.18 1.84 2.17
N LYS A 11 7.73 1.66 3.43
CA LYS A 11 7.61 0.32 4.03
C LYS A 11 6.60 -0.56 3.31
N PHE A 12 5.55 0.03 2.73
CA PHE A 12 4.57 -0.69 1.91
C PHE A 12 5.19 -1.18 0.60
N ILE A 13 6.01 -0.35 -0.05
CA ILE A 13 6.76 -0.73 -1.26
C ILE A 13 7.72 -1.86 -0.93
N ASP A 14 8.53 -1.73 0.13
CA ASP A 14 9.46 -2.78 0.57
C ASP A 14 8.72 -4.10 0.83
N ALA A 15 7.60 -4.05 1.56
CA ALA A 15 6.79 -5.24 1.82
C ALA A 15 6.17 -5.85 0.54
N SER A 16 5.86 -5.01 -0.46
CA SER A 16 5.35 -5.48 -1.75
C SER A 16 6.45 -6.18 -2.56
N VAL A 17 7.66 -5.62 -2.57
CA VAL A 17 8.84 -6.21 -3.23
C VAL A 17 9.27 -7.51 -2.54
N ASP A 18 9.17 -7.57 -1.21
CA ASP A 18 9.44 -8.78 -0.41
C ASP A 18 8.32 -9.83 -0.48
N GLU A 19 7.23 -9.56 -1.21
CA GLU A 19 6.01 -10.40 -1.29
C GLU A 19 5.37 -10.71 0.08
N ASP A 20 5.58 -9.85 1.08
CA ASP A 20 5.07 -10.00 2.44
C ASP A 20 3.64 -9.41 2.56
N PHE A 21 2.65 -10.24 2.21
CA PHE A 21 1.24 -9.85 2.19
C PHE A 21 0.72 -9.33 3.53
N ASP A 22 0.97 -10.05 4.63
CA ASP A 22 0.44 -9.68 5.95
C ASP A 22 0.98 -8.33 6.40
N LYS A 23 2.27 -8.08 6.14
CA LYS A 23 2.92 -6.80 6.43
C LYS A 23 2.39 -5.69 5.52
N ALA A 24 2.28 -5.94 4.22
CA ALA A 24 1.75 -4.97 3.27
C ALA A 24 0.30 -4.58 3.61
N LEU A 25 -0.58 -5.54 3.91
CA LEU A 25 -1.96 -5.31 4.34
C LEU A 25 -2.02 -4.47 5.62
N LYS A 26 -1.21 -4.82 6.62
CA LYS A 26 -1.13 -4.08 7.89
C LYS A 26 -0.70 -2.63 7.65
N ILE A 27 0.31 -2.40 6.82
CA ILE A 27 0.79 -1.06 6.50
C ILE A 27 -0.27 -0.28 5.73
N ALA A 28 -0.90 -0.85 4.71
CA ALA A 28 -1.96 -0.18 3.95
C ALA A 28 -3.13 0.26 4.85
N LYS A 29 -3.53 -0.58 5.82
CA LYS A 29 -4.55 -0.23 6.83
C LYS A 29 -4.10 0.91 7.75
N LEU A 30 -2.82 0.96 8.12
CA LEU A 30 -2.25 2.05 8.92
C LEU A 30 -2.23 3.37 8.14
N ILE A 31 -1.83 3.35 6.86
CA ILE A 31 -1.83 4.54 6.00
C ILE A 31 -3.26 5.07 5.85
N ALA A 32 -4.23 4.19 5.54
CA ALA A 32 -5.63 4.58 5.39
C ALA A 32 -6.19 5.21 6.68
N LYS A 33 -5.84 4.64 7.84
CA LYS A 33 -6.20 5.19 9.15
C LYS A 33 -5.59 6.59 9.36
N GLN A 34 -4.30 6.75 9.04
CA GLN A 34 -3.58 8.02 9.16
C GLN A 34 -4.15 9.11 8.26
N HIS A 35 -4.56 8.75 7.04
CA HIS A 35 -5.19 9.67 6.09
C HIS A 35 -6.69 9.88 6.35
N HIS A 36 -7.28 9.18 7.33
CA HIS A 36 -8.70 9.20 7.65
C HIS A 36 -9.60 8.87 6.44
N ILE A 37 -9.17 7.92 5.60
CA ILE A 37 -9.92 7.44 4.44
C ILE A 37 -10.13 5.92 4.48
N THR A 38 -10.98 5.42 3.58
CA THR A 38 -11.18 3.97 3.44
C THR A 38 -9.95 3.30 2.86
N LEU A 39 -9.70 2.04 3.24
CA LEU A 39 -8.63 1.24 2.67
C LEU A 39 -8.72 1.17 1.14
N THR A 40 -9.92 1.02 0.57
CA THR A 40 -10.13 1.00 -0.88
C THR A 40 -9.62 2.27 -1.57
N ASN A 41 -9.91 3.45 -0.99
CA ASN A 41 -9.44 4.72 -1.54
C ASN A 41 -7.93 4.87 -1.37
N GLU A 42 -7.38 4.44 -0.23
CA GLU A 42 -5.94 4.47 0.01
C GLU A 42 -5.18 3.59 -0.99
N LEU A 43 -5.66 2.37 -1.25
CA LEU A 43 -5.07 1.49 -2.24
C LEU A 43 -5.09 2.09 -3.65
N LYS A 44 -6.10 2.91 -3.97
CA LYS A 44 -6.11 3.66 -5.23
C LYS A 44 -5.00 4.72 -5.25
N ILE A 45 -4.85 5.49 -4.17
CA ILE A 45 -3.78 6.51 -4.05
C ILE A 45 -2.39 5.87 -4.11
N LEU A 46 -2.19 4.73 -3.43
CA LEU A 46 -0.93 3.99 -3.48
C LEU A 46 -0.62 3.49 -4.89
N SER A 47 -1.63 2.99 -5.62
CA SER A 47 -1.48 2.60 -7.03
C SER A 47 -1.13 3.79 -7.93
N ASP A 48 -1.83 4.91 -7.79
CA ASP A 48 -1.59 6.11 -8.59
C ASP A 48 -0.19 6.68 -8.32
N SER A 49 0.24 6.67 -7.04
CA SER A 49 1.57 7.11 -6.62
C SER A 49 2.68 6.19 -7.13
N ALA A 50 2.46 4.88 -7.06
CA ALA A 50 3.40 3.89 -7.57
C ALA A 50 3.64 4.05 -9.07
N ALA A 51 2.59 4.29 -9.85
CA ALA A 51 2.67 4.53 -11.29
C ALA A 51 3.53 5.75 -11.67
N MET A 52 3.61 6.74 -10.79
CA MET A 52 4.29 8.01 -11.04
C MET A 52 5.73 8.06 -10.53
N ALA A 53 6.04 7.31 -9.46
CA ALA A 53 7.26 7.52 -8.69
C ALA A 53 8.21 6.32 -8.65
N LEU A 54 7.75 5.11 -9.00
CA LEU A 54 8.54 3.89 -8.83
C LEU A 54 9.19 3.40 -10.12
N SER A 55 10.22 2.58 -9.97
CA SER A 55 10.75 1.79 -11.08
C SER A 55 9.72 0.75 -11.57
N ILE A 56 9.91 0.20 -12.77
CA ILE A 56 8.97 -0.77 -13.35
C ILE A 56 8.80 -1.99 -12.43
N ASP A 57 9.88 -2.51 -11.85
CA ASP A 57 9.85 -3.70 -11.00
C ASP A 57 9.08 -3.45 -9.70
N GLU A 58 9.38 -2.34 -9.01
CA GLU A 58 8.67 -1.93 -7.80
C GLU A 58 7.20 -1.62 -8.07
N MET A 59 6.89 -0.95 -9.19
CA MET A 59 5.53 -0.67 -9.62
C MET A 59 4.75 -1.96 -9.83
N THR A 60 5.33 -2.95 -10.51
CA THR A 60 4.70 -4.26 -10.72
C THR A 60 4.43 -4.97 -9.39
N ALA A 61 5.42 -5.01 -8.49
CA ALA A 61 5.25 -5.61 -7.17
C ALA A 61 4.10 -4.96 -6.37
N VAL A 62 4.07 -3.62 -6.34
CA VAL A 62 3.02 -2.85 -5.66
C VAL A 62 1.64 -3.12 -6.28
N PHE A 63 1.52 -3.17 -7.60
CA PHE A 63 0.23 -3.43 -8.26
C PHE A 63 -0.29 -4.83 -7.96
N SER A 64 0.57 -5.85 -8.02
CA SER A 64 0.21 -7.22 -7.64
C SER A 64 -0.25 -7.29 -6.19
N MET A 65 0.50 -6.68 -5.27
CA MET A 65 0.14 -6.64 -3.84
C MET A 65 -1.21 -5.94 -3.60
N ILE A 66 -1.46 -4.81 -4.26
CA ILE A 66 -2.75 -4.10 -4.17
C ILE A 66 -3.90 -4.96 -4.70
N GLU A 67 -3.69 -5.70 -5.80
CA GLU A 67 -4.71 -6.58 -6.35
C GLU A 67 -5.07 -7.72 -5.37
N ASP A 68 -4.05 -8.33 -4.75
CA ASP A 68 -4.25 -9.39 -3.77
C ASP A 68 -4.98 -8.89 -2.52
N ILE A 69 -4.60 -7.71 -2.01
CA ILE A 69 -5.31 -7.07 -0.89
C ILE A 69 -6.77 -6.82 -1.26
N ARG A 70 -7.07 -6.36 -2.49
CA ARG A 70 -8.45 -6.13 -2.94
C ARG A 70 -9.26 -7.42 -3.01
N LYS A 71 -8.66 -8.52 -3.48
CA LYS A 71 -9.32 -9.84 -3.51
C LYS A 71 -9.64 -10.33 -2.11
N TYR A 72 -8.70 -10.16 -1.18
CA TYR A 72 -8.88 -10.53 0.23
C TYR A 72 -10.04 -9.76 0.88
N GLU A 73 -10.12 -8.44 0.72
CA GLU A 73 -11.20 -7.63 1.34
C GLU A 73 -12.57 -7.84 0.67
N ALA A 74 -12.63 -8.43 -0.52
CA ALA A 74 -13.86 -8.80 -1.21
C ALA A 74 -14.37 -10.21 -0.88
N SER A 75 -13.58 -11.01 -0.14
CA SER A 75 -13.89 -12.38 0.28
C SER A 75 -14.58 -12.39 1.64
#